data_AF-A0A1I2MUV3-F1
#
_entry.id   AF-A0A1I2MUV3-F1
#
_cell.length_a   1.000
_cell.length_b   1.000
_cell.length_c   1.000
_cell.angle_alpha   90.00
_cell.angle_beta   90.00
_cell.angle_gamma   90.00
#
_symmetry.space_group_name_H-M   'P 1'
#
loop_
_entity.id
_entity.type
_entity.pdbx_description
1 polymer ?
#
loop_
_entity_poly.entity_id
_entity_poly.type
_entity_poly.pdbx_seq_one_letter_code
_entity_poly.pdbx_strand_id
1 'polypeptide(L)'
;MRRVYYRSYDAEITSEAFIRETGGEPESFAIADIGDVAIKLVERNWWEPWRPKQVWVLQARYQGRQVTLYESREPRVFNMVTRALQRALEERPKPPGQTPFRRWG
;
A
#
# COMPACT_ATOMS: atom_id res chain seq x y z
N MET A 1 -12.55 -11.45 -11.05
CA MET A 1 -12.98 -10.25 -11.80
C MET A 1 -12.16 -9.07 -11.31
N ARG A 2 -11.50 -8.33 -12.21
CA ARG A 2 -10.70 -7.16 -11.86
C ARG A 2 -11.61 -6.03 -11.36
N ARG A 3 -11.55 -5.72 -10.06
CA ARG A 3 -12.25 -4.57 -9.47
C ARG A 3 -11.27 -3.44 -9.24
N VAL A 4 -11.64 -2.21 -9.62
CA VAL A 4 -10.83 -1.01 -9.37
C VAL A 4 -11.34 -0.33 -8.10
N TYR A 5 -10.47 -0.15 -7.10
CA TYR A 5 -10.80 0.51 -5.83
C TYR A 5 -10.30 1.95 -5.77
N TYR A 6 -9.23 2.26 -6.51
CA TYR A 6 -8.67 3.58 -6.62
C TYR A 6 -7.95 3.71 -7.96
N ARG A 7 -8.06 4.87 -8.62
CA ARG A 7 -7.35 5.17 -9.84
C ARG A 7 -7.08 6.67 -9.91
N SER A 8 -5.81 7.03 -9.96
CA SER A 8 -5.34 8.39 -10.13
C SER A 8 -4.12 8.38 -11.06
N TYR A 9 -3.58 9.56 -11.35
CA TYR A 9 -2.38 9.70 -12.17
C TYR A 9 -1.13 9.07 -11.53
N ASP A 10 -1.11 8.96 -10.20
CA ASP A 10 0.07 8.55 -9.43
C ASP A 10 -0.03 7.09 -8.92
N ALA A 11 -1.25 6.54 -8.84
CA ALA A 11 -1.49 5.17 -8.39
C ALA A 11 -2.82 4.59 -8.89
N GLU A 12 -2.82 3.29 -9.15
CA GLU A 12 -4.00 2.47 -9.44
C GLU A 12 -4.05 1.27 -8.49
N ILE A 13 -5.18 1.06 -7.84
CA ILE A 13 -5.41 -0.07 -6.93
C ILE A 13 -6.56 -0.89 -7.47
N THR A 14 -6.25 -2.15 -7.76
CA THR A 14 -7.22 -3.12 -8.22
C THR A 14 -7.29 -4.30 -7.27
N SER A 15 -8.20 -5.24 -7.50
CA SER A 15 -8.26 -6.51 -6.77
C SER A 15 -7.06 -7.43 -7.01
N GLU A 16 -6.26 -7.15 -8.05
CA GLU A 16 -5.17 -8.02 -8.49
C GLU A 16 -3.80 -7.39 -8.22
N ALA A 17 -3.66 -6.09 -8.49
CA ALA A 17 -2.41 -5.36 -8.32
C ALA A 17 -2.63 -3.94 -7.77
N PHE A 18 -1.63 -3.49 -7.02
CA PHE A 18 -1.35 -2.10 -6.70
C PHE A 18 -0.26 -1.61 -7.67
N ILE A 19 -0.56 -0.59 -8.47
CA ILE A 19 0.35 0.01 -9.44
C ILE A 19 0.63 1.43 -8.98
N ARG A 20 1.89 1.82 -8.90
CA ARG A 20 2.30 3.21 -8.70
C ARG A 20 3.08 3.72 -9.89
N GLU A 21 2.89 4.98 -10.23
CA GLU A 21 3.68 5.67 -11.24
C GLU A 21 4.84 6.38 -10.53
N THR A 22 6.07 5.88 -10.64
CA THR A 22 7.25 6.55 -10.03
C THR A 22 8.20 7.01 -11.13
N GLY A 23 8.20 8.32 -11.41
CA GLY A 23 9.26 8.96 -12.20
C GLY A 23 9.51 8.42 -13.61
N GLY A 24 8.55 7.69 -14.20
CA GLY A 24 8.64 7.15 -15.55
C GLY A 24 8.54 5.62 -15.66
N GLU A 25 8.66 4.88 -14.54
CA GLU A 25 8.47 3.44 -14.52
C GLU A 25 7.29 3.06 -13.60
N PRO A 26 6.21 2.45 -14.14
CA PRO A 26 5.16 1.87 -13.33
C PRO A 26 5.71 0.70 -12.51
N GLU A 27 5.65 0.79 -11.19
CA GLU A 27 5.91 -0.34 -10.30
C GLU A 27 4.59 -1.02 -9.95
N SER A 28 4.52 -2.33 -10.18
CA SER A 28 3.34 -3.13 -9.89
C SER A 28 3.59 -4.16 -8.79
N PHE A 29 2.67 -4.23 -7.84
CA PHE A 29 2.71 -5.13 -6.68
C PHE A 29 1.42 -5.95 -6.64
N ALA A 30 1.53 -7.27 -6.77
CA ALA A 30 0.37 -8.15 -6.68
C ALA A 30 -0.27 -8.09 -5.28
N ILE A 31 -1.58 -7.86 -5.20
CA ILE A 31 -2.34 -7.78 -3.93
C ILE A 31 -2.23 -9.08 -3.13
N ALA A 32 -2.10 -10.22 -3.82
CA ALA A 32 -1.93 -11.53 -3.21
C ALA A 32 -0.62 -11.65 -2.40
N ASP A 33 0.45 -11.01 -2.85
CA ASP A 33 1.79 -11.06 -2.25
C ASP A 33 2.04 -9.94 -1.22
N ILE A 34 1.12 -8.98 -1.11
CA ILE A 34 1.18 -7.91 -0.12
C ILE A 34 0.77 -8.46 1.25
N GLY A 35 1.73 -8.46 2.17
CA GLY A 35 1.53 -8.72 3.59
C GLY A 35 2.08 -7.59 4.45
N ASP A 36 1.76 -7.62 5.75
CA ASP A 36 2.38 -6.74 6.76
C ASP A 36 2.38 -5.25 6.37
N VAL A 37 1.18 -4.70 6.17
CA VAL A 37 1.01 -3.30 5.77
C VAL A 37 1.14 -2.40 6.99
N ALA A 38 2.00 -1.38 6.90
CA ALA A 38 2.24 -0.42 7.96
C ALA A 38 2.27 1.01 7.40
N ILE A 39 1.69 1.95 8.15
CA ILE A 39 1.74 3.37 7.87
C ILE A 39 2.88 3.97 8.68
N LYS A 40 3.77 4.73 8.04
CA LYS A 40 4.85 5.46 8.70
C LYS A 40 4.81 6.93 8.32
N LEU A 41 5.07 7.80 9.28
CA LEU A 41 5.36 9.20 9.03
C LEU A 41 6.88 9.33 8.99
N VAL A 42 7.46 9.62 7.83
CA VAL A 42 8.91 9.80 7.69
C VAL A 42 9.23 11.27 7.53
N GLU A 43 10.26 11.74 8.22
CA GLU A 43 10.85 13.04 7.96
C GLU A 43 11.87 12.91 6.83
N ARG A 44 11.62 13.60 5.71
CA ARG A 44 12.53 13.59 4.55
C ARG A 44 13.23 14.95 4.45
N ASN A 45 14.52 14.98 4.77
CA ASN A 45 15.36 16.16 4.62
C ASN A 45 15.94 16.20 3.20
N TRP A 46 15.32 17.00 2.32
CA TRP A 46 15.81 17.30 0.97
C TRP A 46 16.33 18.75 0.98
N TRP A 47 17.63 18.96 1.21
CA TRP A 47 18.46 20.20 1.09
C TRP A 47 17.91 21.61 1.42
N GLU A 48 16.67 21.78 1.87
CA GLU A 48 16.05 23.05 2.25
C GLU A 48 15.85 23.08 3.78
N PRO A 49 16.68 23.85 4.53
CA PRO A 49 16.76 23.75 5.98
C PRO A 49 15.56 24.31 6.76
N TRP A 50 14.48 24.75 6.10
CA TRP A 50 13.40 25.52 6.74
C TRP A 50 12.08 24.75 6.95
N ARG A 51 11.93 23.50 6.51
CA ARG A 51 10.73 22.68 6.78
C ARG A 51 11.03 21.17 6.84
N PRO A 52 10.89 20.50 8.00
CA PRO A 52 10.72 19.04 8.00
C PRO A 52 9.36 18.73 7.35
N LYS A 53 9.37 18.34 6.08
CA LYS A 53 8.16 17.85 5.41
C LYS A 53 7.97 16.39 5.83
N GLN A 54 7.18 16.19 6.87
CA GLN A 54 6.66 14.87 7.22
C GLN A 54 5.89 14.31 6.02
N VAL A 55 6.29 13.15 5.54
CA VAL A 55 5.65 12.45 4.42
C VAL A 55 5.02 11.17 4.95
N TRP A 56 3.78 10.91 4.57
CA TRP A 56 3.11 9.65 4.89
C TRP A 56 3.59 8.58 3.92
N VAL A 57 4.07 7.47 4.47
CA VAL A 57 4.64 6.35 3.74
C VAL A 57 3.86 5.10 4.08
N LEU A 58 3.40 4.41 3.05
CA LEU A 58 2.76 3.11 3.12
C LEU A 58 3.83 2.06 2.83
N GLN A 59 4.21 1.31 3.84
CA GLN A 59 5.13 0.18 3.71
C GLN A 59 4.35 -1.12 3.72
N ALA A 60 4.87 -2.10 3.00
CA ALA A 60 4.39 -3.47 3.06
C ALA A 60 5.53 -4.45 2.91
N ARG A 61 5.28 -5.68 3.32
CA ARG A 61 6.11 -6.82 2.98
C ARG A 61 5.61 -7.44 1.67
N TYR A 62 6.43 -7.35 0.63
CA TYR A 62 6.18 -7.91 -0.69
C TYR A 62 7.24 -8.96 -1.00
N GLN A 63 6.84 -10.19 -1.31
CA GLN A 63 7.75 -11.32 -1.58
C GLN A 63 8.85 -11.50 -0.52
N GLY A 64 8.50 -11.27 0.76
CA GLY A 64 9.43 -11.37 1.89
C GLY A 64 10.34 -10.15 2.11
N ARG A 65 10.25 -9.11 1.27
CA ARG A 65 11.05 -7.88 1.37
C ARG A 65 10.18 -6.72 1.85
N GLN A 66 10.67 -5.86 2.74
CA GLN A 66 9.99 -4.60 3.02
C GLN A 66 10.15 -3.64 1.85
N VAL A 67 9.03 -3.21 1.29
CA VAL A 67 8.94 -2.25 0.20
C VAL A 67 8.06 -1.08 0.59
N THR A 68 8.36 0.09 0.05
CA THR A 68 7.44 1.23 0.11
C THR A 68 6.46 1.07 -1.04
N LEU A 69 5.16 0.97 -0.77
CA LEU A 69 4.13 0.90 -1.80
C LEU A 69 3.73 2.30 -2.29
N TYR A 70 3.63 3.25 -1.36
CA TYR A 70 3.13 4.58 -1.68
C TYR A 70 3.72 5.61 -0.72
N GLU A 71 3.99 6.82 -1.21
CA GLU A 71 4.31 7.96 -0.36
C GLU A 71 3.50 9.18 -0.81
N SER A 72 2.98 9.95 0.14
CA SER A 72 2.28 11.19 -0.18
C SER A 72 2.43 12.23 0.92
N ARG A 73 2.51 13.50 0.50
CA ARG A 73 2.48 14.66 1.40
C ARG A 73 1.06 15.06 1.76
N GLU A 74 0.06 14.56 1.05
CA GLU A 74 -1.35 14.90 1.23
C GLU A 74 -2.06 13.82 2.04
N PRO A 75 -2.48 14.11 3.30
CA PRO A 75 -3.12 13.12 4.16
C PRO A 75 -4.43 12.55 3.58
N ARG A 76 -5.13 13.36 2.78
CA ARG A 76 -6.39 12.93 2.14
C ARG A 76 -6.16 11.88 1.06
N VAL A 77 -5.21 12.14 0.16
CA VAL A 77 -4.81 11.19 -0.88
C VAL A 77 -4.28 9.91 -0.23
N PHE A 78 -3.41 10.05 0.77
CA PHE A 78 -2.89 8.92 1.53
C PHE A 78 -3.99 8.05 2.15
N ASN A 79 -4.98 8.66 2.81
CA ASN A 79 -6.09 7.93 3.42
C ASN A 79 -6.97 7.21 2.39
N MET A 80 -7.20 7.83 1.22
CA MET A 80 -7.95 7.18 0.13
C MET A 80 -7.22 5.93 -0.39
N VAL A 81 -5.93 6.07 -0.70
CA VAL A 81 -5.07 4.97 -1.16
C VAL A 81 -5.02 3.85 -0.12
N THR A 82 -4.83 4.18 1.15
CA THR A 82 -4.73 3.19 2.22
C THR A 82 -6.04 2.43 2.41
N ARG A 83 -7.19 3.12 2.40
CA ARG A 83 -8.50 2.46 2.49
C ARG A 83 -8.80 1.60 1.28
N ALA A 84 -8.45 2.05 0.08
CA ALA A 84 -8.64 1.27 -1.13
C ALA A 84 -7.75 0.02 -1.17
N LEU A 85 -6.50 0.12 -0.73
CA LEU A 85 -5.60 -1.03 -0.56
C LEU A 85 -6.16 -2.00 0.48
N GLN A 86 -6.58 -1.51 1.65
CA GLN A 86 -7.16 -2.35 2.69
C GLN A 86 -8.37 -3.13 2.16
N ARG A 87 -9.26 -2.44 1.43
CA ARG A 87 -10.42 -3.09 0.82
C ARG A 87 -10.04 -4.16 -0.21
N ALA A 88 -9.03 -3.92 -1.04
CA ALA A 88 -8.51 -4.92 -1.96
C ALA A 88 -7.93 -6.14 -1.23
N LEU A 89 -7.26 -5.91 -0.10
CA LEU A 89 -6.71 -6.97 0.77
C LEU A 89 -7.78 -7.72 1.57
N GLU A 90 -8.92 -7.11 1.85
CA GLU A 90 -10.07 -7.75 2.53
C GLU A 90 -10.91 -8.57 1.54
N GLU A 91 -11.11 -8.06 0.32
CA GLU A 91 -11.84 -8.75 -0.75
C GLU A 91 -11.00 -9.85 -1.43
N ARG A 92 -9.69 -9.97 -1.11
CA ARG A 92 -8.87 -11.07 -1.63
C ARG A 92 -9.43 -12.41 -1.14
N PRO A 93 -9.58 -13.43 -2.02
CA PRO A 93 -10.00 -14.74 -1.59
C PRO A 93 -9.02 -15.25 -0.54
N LYS A 94 -9.50 -15.41 0.70
CA LYS A 94 -8.72 -16.01 1.78
C LYS A 94 -8.25 -17.37 1.27
N PRO A 95 -6.93 -17.68 1.30
CA PRO A 95 -6.45 -18.96 0.79
C PRO A 95 -7.22 -20.09 1.49
N PRO A 96 -7.84 -21.01 0.73
CA PRO A 96 -8.52 -22.17 1.31
C PRO A 96 -7.45 -23.00 2.02
N GLY A 97 -7.40 -22.91 3.35
CA GLY A 97 -6.33 -23.51 4.15
C GLY A 97 -5.83 -22.65 5.32
N GLN A 98 -6.22 -21.37 5.41
CA GLN A 98 -6.09 -20.66 6.69
C GLN A 98 -7.24 -21.07 7.62
N THR A 99 -7.16 -22.32 8.09
CA THR A 99 -7.93 -22.83 9.23
C THR A 99 -7.86 -21.77 10.33
N PRO A 100 -8.97 -21.30 10.91
CA PRO A 100 -8.87 -20.56 12.15
C PRO A 100 -8.18 -21.51 13.13
N PHE A 101 -6.94 -21.21 13.50
CA PHE A 101 -6.30 -21.85 14.64
C PHE A 101 -7.13 -21.44 15.86
N ARG A 102 -8.20 -22.20 16.09
CA ARG A 102 -9.07 -22.10 17.24
C ARG A 102 -8.29 -22.71 18.40
N ARG A 103 -7.34 -21.93 18.91
CA ARG A 103 -6.88 -21.97 20.30
C ARG A 103 -7.86 -21.01 20.99
N TRP A 104 -8.77 -21.40 21.87
CA TRP A 104 -8.65 -22.12 23.14
C TRP A 104 -10.02 -22.80 23.40
N GLY A 105 -10.13 -23.92 24.12
CA GLY A 105 -9.52 -24.20 25.42
C GLY A 105 -10.62 -24.04 26.46
#